data_AF-A0A9W7ZLV6-F1
#
_entry.id   AF-A0A9W7ZLV6-F1
#
_cell.length_a   1.000
_cell.length_b   1.000
_cell.length_c   1.000
_cell.angle_alpha   90.00
_cell.angle_beta   90.00
_cell.angle_gamma   90.00
#
_symmetry.space_group_name_H-M   'P 1'
#
loop_
_entity.id
_entity.type
_entity.pdbx_description
1 polymer ?
#
loop_
_entity_poly.entity_id
_entity_poly.type
_entity_poly.pdbx_seq_one_letter_code
_entity_poly.pdbx_strand_id
1 'polypeptide(L)' 'MRLLTHNMLQCHVKKCTDPALNFPLQLQDIELEQVETEENEDLLLNLINKVDYNALTMTAAQ' A
#
# COMPACT_ATOMS: atom_id res chain seq x y z
N MET A 1 8.68 5.25 -2.59
CA MET A 1 7.34 5.46 -1.98
C MET A 1 7.18 4.42 -0.87
N ARG A 2 6.56 4.72 0.28
CA ARG A 2 6.49 3.76 1.40
C ARG A 2 5.43 2.69 1.14
N LEU A 3 5.71 1.44 1.52
CA LEU A 3 4.79 0.31 1.31
C LEU A 3 3.40 0.55 1.94
N LEU A 4 3.36 1.14 3.14
CA LEU A 4 2.09 1.47 3.82
C LEU A 4 1.26 2.52 3.07
N THR A 5 1.92 3.46 2.39
CA THR A 5 1.23 4.46 1.56
C THR A 5 0.64 3.81 0.30
N HIS A 6 1.32 2.81 -0.28
CA HIS A 6 0.78 2.04 -1.41
C HIS A 6 -0.54 1.35 -1.08
N ASN A 7 -0.68 0.88 0.15
CA ASN A 7 -1.91 0.26 0.65
C ASN A 7 -3.11 1.22 0.78
N MET A 8 -2.92 2.51 0.48
CA MET A 8 -3.97 3.53 0.47
C MET A 8 -4.17 4.18 -0.92
N LEU A 9 -3.40 3.74 -1.93
CA LEU A 9 -3.42 4.32 -3.27
C LEU A 9 -4.17 3.41 -4.25
N GLN A 10 -5.20 3.95 -4.88
CA GLN A 10 -5.98 3.30 -5.94
C GLN A 10 -5.81 4.04 -7.28
N CYS A 11 -6.20 3.39 -8.37
CA CYS A 11 -6.21 4.03 -9.70
C CYS A 11 -7.08 5.31 -9.68
N HIS A 12 -6.50 6.44 -10.10
CA HIS A 12 -7.21 7.74 -10.15
C HIS A 12 -7.93 7.99 -11.49
N VAL A 13 -7.75 7.15 -12.50
CA VAL A 13 -8.39 7.31 -13.80
C VAL A 13 -9.90 7.17 -13.63
N LYS A 14 -10.69 8.14 -14.14
CA LYS A 14 -12.16 8.17 -13.97
C LYS A 14 -12.89 6.89 -14.42
N LYS A 15 -12.31 6.11 -15.34
CA LYS A 15 -12.86 4.85 -15.84
C LYS A 15 -12.48 3.63 -14.99
N CYS A 16 -11.55 3.75 -14.03
CA CYS A 16 -11.21 2.72 -13.06
C CYS A 16 -12.25 2.69 -11.92
N THR A 17 -13.47 2.25 -12.21
CA THR A 17 -14.58 2.28 -11.23
C THR A 17 -14.73 0.99 -10.44
N ASP A 18 -14.15 -0.11 -10.89
CA ASP A 18 -14.24 -1.41 -10.21
C ASP A 18 -13.21 -1.50 -9.07
N PRO A 19 -13.65 -1.58 -7.80
CA PRO A 19 -12.75 -1.72 -6.65
C PRO A 19 -11.85 -2.95 -6.72
N ALA A 20 -12.30 -4.03 -7.37
CA ALA A 20 -11.51 -5.26 -7.48
C ALA A 20 -10.38 -5.16 -8.51
N LEU A 21 -10.40 -4.13 -9.39
CA LEU A 21 -9.42 -3.93 -10.45
C LEU A 21 -8.60 -2.65 -10.26
N ASN A 22 -9.03 -1.74 -9.39
CA ASN A 22 -8.37 -0.45 -9.18
C ASN A 22 -7.45 -0.42 -7.95
N PHE A 23 -7.45 -1.47 -7.13
CA PHE A 23 -6.65 -1.62 -5.92
C PHE A 23 -6.41 -3.12 -5.59
N PRO A 24 -5.20 -3.51 -5.10
CA PRO A 24 -3.98 -2.73 -5.05
C PRO A 24 -3.38 -2.49 -6.45
N LEU A 25 -2.62 -1.41 -6.59
CA LEU A 25 -1.86 -1.16 -7.82
C LEU A 25 -0.73 -2.17 -7.98
N GLN A 26 -0.47 -2.58 -9.22
CA GLN A 26 0.67 -3.45 -9.54
C GLN A 26 1.96 -2.65 -9.59
N LEU A 27 2.99 -3.15 -8.90
CA LEU A 27 4.34 -2.60 -8.94
C LEU A 27 5.10 -3.26 -10.09
N GLN A 28 5.65 -2.46 -11.01
CA GLN A 28 6.46 -2.94 -12.14
C GLN A 28 7.72 -2.08 -12.22
N ASP A 29 8.85 -2.72 -12.53
CA ASP A 29 10.15 -2.08 -12.67
C ASP A 29 10.54 -1.19 -11.46
N ILE A 30 10.34 -1.71 -10.25
CA ILE A 30 10.63 -0.98 -9.00
C ILE A 30 12.00 -1.31 -8.42
N GLU A 31 12.57 -0.34 -7.71
CA GLU A 31 13.75 -0.51 -6.86
C GLU A 31 13.33 -0.45 -5.39
N LEU A 32 13.87 -1.35 -4.57
CA LEU A 32 13.59 -1.40 -3.14
C LEU A 32 14.75 -0.76 -2.37
N GLU A 33 14.39 0.13 -1.45
CA GLU A 33 15.33 0.77 -0.52
C GLU A 33 14.79 0.65 0.90
N GLN A 34 15.69 0.37 1.84
CA GLN A 34 15.39 0.40 3.27
C GLN A 34 15.82 1.75 3.82
N VAL A 35 14.87 2.47 4.40
CA VAL A 35 15.10 3.78 5.02
C VAL A 35 14.86 3.64 6.51
N GLU A 36 15.89 3.90 7.31
CA GLU A 36 15.79 3.92 8.76
C GLU A 36 14.83 5.05 9.20
N THR A 37 13.97 4.74 10.16
CA THR A 37 12.94 5.66 10.65
C THR A 37 12.70 5.37 12.12
N GLU A 38 12.36 6.41 12.88
CA GLU A 38 11.99 6.23 14.28
C GLU A 38 10.73 5.36 14.40
N GLU A 39 10.75 4.44 15.36
CA GLU A 39 9.59 3.61 15.68
C GLU A 39 8.50 4.46 16.34
N ASN A 40 7.26 4.28 15.89
CA ASN A 40 6.10 5.00 16.41
C ASN A 40 4.92 4.04 16.59
N GLU A 41 4.80 3.47 17.80
CA GLU A 41 3.76 2.51 18.14
C GLU A 41 2.35 3.09 17.98
N ASP A 42 2.14 4.34 18.40
CA ASP A 42 0.84 5.02 18.29
C ASP A 42 0.40 5.14 16.83
N LEU A 43 1.32 5.46 15.92
CA LEU A 43 1.03 5.49 14.49
C LEU A 43 0.61 4.10 13.99
N LEU A 44 1.34 3.05 14.37
CA LEU A 44 1.04 1.69 13.94
C LEU A 44 -0.34 1.23 14.42
N LEU A 45 -0.67 1.47 15.70
CA LEU A 45 -1.98 1.14 16.27
C LEU A 45 -3.13 1.92 15.60
N ASN A 46 -2.89 3.17 15.22
CA ASN A 46 -3.89 3.97 14.49
C ASN A 46 -4.03 3.54 13.03
N LEU A 47 -2.94 3.08 12.41
CA LEU A 47 -2.91 2.72 10.99
C LEU A 47 -3.40 1.30 10.73
N ILE A 48 -3.15 0.35 11.65
CA ILE A 48 -3.45 -1.07 11.45
C ILE A 48 -4.93 -1.32 11.10
N ASN A 49 -5.83 -0.54 11.70
CA ASN A 49 -7.28 -0.62 11.44
C ASN A 49 -7.68 -0.12 10.05
N LYS A 50 -6.79 0.59 9.35
CA LYS A 50 -7.00 1.14 8.00
C LYS A 50 -6.25 0.36 6.92
N VAL A 51 -5.37 -0.56 7.31
CA VAL A 51 -4.58 -1.37 6.38
C VAL A 51 -5.46 -2.49 5.86
N ASP A 52 -5.53 -2.63 4.53
CA ASP A 52 -6.06 -3.84 3.91
C ASP A 52 -4.96 -4.91 3.90
N TYR A 53 -5.13 -5.92 4.77
CA TYR A 53 -4.15 -6.98 4.97
C TYR A 53 -3.96 -7.85 3.71
N ASN A 54 -5.03 -8.10 2.95
CA ASN A 54 -4.94 -8.90 1.73
C ASN A 54 -4.16 -8.15 0.66
N ALA A 55 -4.47 -6.86 0.46
CA ALA A 55 -3.73 -6.02 -0.47
C ALA A 55 -2.26 -5.82 -0.06
N LEU A 56 -1.97 -5.73 1.25
CA LEU A 56 -0.61 -5.62 1.75
C LEU A 56 0.21 -6.88 1.43
N THR A 57 -0.34 -8.05 1.75
CA THR A 57 0.34 -9.34 1.47
C THR A 57 0.50 -9.60 -0.03
N MET A 58 -0.51 -9.27 -0.84
CA MET A 58 -0.39 -9.30 -2.30
C MET A 58 0.70 -8.36 -2.83
N THR A 59 0.81 -7.14 -2.28
CA THR A 59 1.85 -6.19 -2.68
C THR A 59 3.24 -6.65 -2.28
N ALA A 60 3.40 -7.23 -1.08
CA ALA A 60 4.68 -7.72 -0.59
C ALA A 60 5.20 -8.96 -1.35
N ALA A 61 4.31 -9.70 -2.02
CA ALA A 61 4.64 -10.88 -2.81
C ALA A 61 4.87 -10.62 -4.30
N GLN A 62 4.70 -9.37 -4.77
CA GLN A 62 4.92 -8.97 -6.17
C GLN A 62 6.40 -8.89 -6.53
#